data_AF-A0A7S1HGP9-F1
#
_entry.id   AF-A0A7S1HGP9-F1
#
_cell.length_a   1.000
_cell.length_b   1.000
_cell.length_c   1.000
_cell.angle_alpha   90.00
_cell.angle_beta   90.00
_cell.angle_gamma   90.00
#
_symmetry.space_group_name_H-M   'P 1'
#
loop_
_entity.id
_entity.type
_entity.pdbx_description
1 polymer ?
#
loop_
_entity_poly.entity_id
_entity_poly.type
_entity_poly.pdbx_seq_one_letter_code
_entity_poly.pdbx_strand_id
1 'polypeptide(L)'
;GDMVAMPVTVSASAKSALEKAIKQREEQGEGDQGDGKVKVGTQCKNNSCTKCYADEASLSQECLYHPGAPVFHEGYKYWSCCKKKKTTDFSEFLSFTGCTRGTCVFTDDPTKKKKALCRYDFFQQGPQVTLSIYAKKVHPEQCEFQISATRLKLFICFDFVNTFALDLELAGRVRPNECKVEILGPKVEIVLKKGDGSAWTELGNSLMTEDD
;
A
#
# COMPACT_ATOMS: atom_id res chain seq x y z
N GLY A 1 -15.91 -7.46 -20.06
CA GLY A 1 -15.34 -8.72 -20.54
C GLY A 1 -14.50 -9.32 -19.44
N ASP A 2 -14.24 -10.61 -19.49
CA ASP A 2 -13.48 -11.28 -18.44
C ASP A 2 -12.07 -10.68 -18.30
N MET A 3 -11.63 -10.52 -17.05
CA MET A 3 -10.29 -10.06 -16.72
C MET A 3 -9.33 -11.25 -16.84
N VAL A 4 -8.19 -11.05 -17.49
CA VAL A 4 -7.12 -12.05 -17.62
C VAL A 4 -5.85 -11.58 -16.94
N ALA A 5 -5.08 -12.50 -16.36
CA ALA A 5 -3.79 -12.19 -15.77
C ALA A 5 -2.80 -11.76 -16.87
N MET A 6 -2.03 -10.71 -16.61
CA MET A 6 -1.02 -10.22 -17.55
C MET A 6 0.30 -10.97 -17.38
N PRO A 7 1.03 -11.28 -18.47
CA PRO A 7 2.38 -11.84 -18.38
C PRO A 7 3.34 -10.82 -17.76
N VAL A 8 4.10 -11.25 -16.75
CA VAL A 8 5.04 -10.41 -15.99
C VAL A 8 6.48 -10.80 -16.30
N THR A 9 7.30 -9.83 -16.71
CA THR A 9 8.75 -9.99 -16.84
C THR A 9 9.46 -9.13 -15.79
N VAL A 10 10.50 -9.66 -15.14
CA VAL A 10 11.29 -8.93 -14.14
C VAL A 10 12.72 -8.77 -14.65
N SER A 11 13.21 -7.53 -14.74
CA SER A 11 14.56 -7.25 -15.21
C SER A 11 15.63 -7.79 -14.25
N ALA A 12 16.81 -8.12 -14.76
CA ALA A 12 17.94 -8.54 -13.93
C ALA A 12 18.31 -7.50 -12.87
N SER A 13 18.22 -6.21 -13.22
CA SER A 13 18.46 -5.10 -12.28
C SER A 13 17.42 -5.02 -11.16
N ALA A 14 16.14 -5.28 -11.46
CA ALA A 14 15.09 -5.32 -10.45
C ALA A 14 15.27 -6.51 -9.49
N LYS A 15 15.57 -7.70 -10.03
CA LYS A 15 15.84 -8.91 -9.23
C LYS A 15 16.99 -8.69 -8.27
N SER A 16 18.14 -8.26 -8.78
CA SER A 16 19.34 -8.02 -7.96
C SER A 16 19.11 -6.94 -6.90
N ALA A 17 18.39 -5.86 -7.23
CA ALA A 17 18.09 -4.81 -6.25
C ALA A 17 17.16 -5.30 -5.13
N LEU A 18 16.19 -6.14 -5.44
CA LEU A 18 15.30 -6.75 -4.45
C LEU A 18 16.03 -7.74 -3.56
N GLU A 19 16.80 -8.67 -4.15
CA GLU A 19 17.59 -9.66 -3.42
C GLU A 19 18.57 -9.00 -2.45
N LYS A 20 19.25 -7.95 -2.90
CA LYS A 20 20.15 -7.17 -2.04
C LYS A 20 19.39 -6.52 -0.88
N ALA A 21 18.21 -5.96 -1.13
CA ALA A 21 17.40 -5.36 -0.08
C ALA A 21 16.90 -6.39 0.93
N ILE A 22 16.53 -7.59 0.47
CA ILE A 22 16.11 -8.71 1.33
C ILE A 22 17.26 -9.11 2.26
N LYS A 23 18.45 -9.40 1.70
CA LYS A 23 19.63 -9.75 2.50
C LYS A 23 19.99 -8.68 3.52
N GLN A 24 19.99 -7.42 3.13
CA GLN A 24 20.26 -6.30 4.04
C GLN A 24 19.24 -6.24 5.18
N ARG A 25 17.98 -6.59 4.92
CA ARG A 25 16.92 -6.61 5.94
C ARG A 25 17.04 -7.82 6.87
N GLU A 26 17.47 -8.97 6.35
CA GLU A 26 17.75 -10.19 7.12
C GLU A 26 19.00 -10.03 8.00
N GLU A 27 20.08 -9.46 7.47
CA GLU A 27 21.30 -9.14 8.24
C GLU A 27 21.02 -8.10 9.35
N GLN A 28 20.06 -7.19 9.14
CA GLN A 28 19.55 -6.30 10.17
C GLN A 28 18.58 -6.99 11.15
N GLY A 29 18.14 -8.21 10.85
CA GLY A 29 17.22 -9.03 11.65
C GLY A 29 17.86 -10.21 12.39
N GLU A 30 19.05 -10.68 11.99
CA GLU A 30 19.79 -11.82 12.60
C GLU A 30 20.94 -11.38 13.54
N GLY A 31 20.77 -10.23 14.17
CA GLY A 31 21.61 -9.73 15.25
C GLY A 31 20.80 -9.53 16.54
N ASP A 32 20.07 -10.54 17.01
CA ASP A 32 19.48 -10.52 18.36
C ASP A 32 20.55 -10.81 19.43
N GLN A 33 21.54 -9.93 19.46
CA GLN A 33 22.26 -9.51 20.65
C GLN A 33 22.49 -8.00 20.53
N GLY A 34 21.55 -7.22 21.06
CA GLY A 34 21.80 -5.85 21.53
C GLY A 34 21.27 -4.69 20.67
N ASP A 35 20.23 -4.06 21.22
CA ASP A 35 19.91 -2.62 21.08
C ASP A 35 19.13 -2.13 19.85
N GLY A 36 18.02 -2.81 19.54
CA GLY A 36 16.83 -2.16 18.97
C GLY A 36 16.05 -1.38 20.03
N LYS A 37 16.68 -0.45 20.77
CA LYS A 37 16.00 0.28 21.84
C LYS A 37 14.95 1.21 21.23
N VAL A 38 13.68 0.86 21.42
CA VAL A 38 12.59 1.84 21.36
C VAL A 38 13.04 3.05 22.16
N LYS A 39 13.07 4.24 21.54
CA LYS A 39 13.58 5.44 22.21
C LYS A 39 12.71 5.72 23.43
N VAL A 40 13.31 5.97 24.59
CA VAL A 40 12.58 6.43 25.78
C VAL A 40 11.75 7.66 25.42
N GLY A 41 10.46 7.62 25.76
CA GLY A 41 9.46 8.61 25.37
C GLY A 41 8.69 8.28 24.09
N THR A 42 8.99 7.17 23.40
CA THR A 42 8.18 6.73 22.23
C THR A 42 6.75 6.45 22.68
N GLN A 43 5.78 7.12 22.06
CA GLN A 43 4.37 6.91 22.38
C GLN A 43 3.88 5.56 21.86
N CYS A 44 2.97 4.95 22.62
CA CYS A 44 2.29 3.74 22.19
C CYS A 44 1.50 4.00 20.89
N LYS A 45 1.63 3.09 19.93
CA LYS A 45 0.98 3.19 18.61
C LYS A 45 -0.46 2.70 18.60
N ASN A 46 -0.97 2.16 19.70
CA ASN A 46 -2.37 1.77 19.81
C ASN A 46 -3.26 3.02 19.92
N ASN A 47 -4.30 3.10 19.08
CA ASN A 47 -5.24 4.23 19.04
C ASN A 47 -5.76 4.59 20.44
N SER A 48 -5.76 5.88 20.80
CA SER A 48 -6.16 6.43 22.12
C SER A 48 -5.27 6.09 23.32
N CYS A 49 -4.19 5.30 23.14
CA CYS A 49 -3.24 5.06 24.21
C CYS A 49 -2.27 6.24 24.35
N THR A 50 -2.11 6.76 25.57
CA THR A 50 -1.22 7.88 25.88
C THR A 50 0.06 7.47 26.61
N LYS A 51 0.29 6.15 26.77
CA LYS A 51 1.48 5.62 27.44
C LYS A 51 2.72 5.79 26.58
N CYS A 52 3.86 6.02 27.22
CA CYS A 52 5.17 6.14 26.57
C CYS A 52 6.10 5.01 27.01
N TYR A 53 6.98 4.58 26.11
CA TYR A 53 8.03 3.64 26.40
C TYR A 53 9.03 4.25 27.38
N ALA A 54 9.21 3.62 28.54
CA ALA A 54 10.24 3.97 29.51
C ALA A 54 11.41 2.98 29.45
N ASP A 55 11.08 1.70 29.33
CA ASP A 55 11.97 0.55 29.45
C ASP A 55 11.30 -0.72 28.89
N GLU A 56 11.97 -1.86 29.00
CA GLU A 56 11.44 -3.16 28.53
C GLU A 56 10.13 -3.57 29.21
N ALA A 57 9.91 -3.20 30.47
CA ALA A 57 8.66 -3.49 31.16
C ALA A 57 7.48 -2.74 30.50
N SER A 58 7.75 -1.64 29.79
CA SER A 58 6.74 -0.94 28.99
C SER A 58 6.15 -1.84 27.90
N LEU A 59 6.93 -2.78 27.34
CA LEU A 59 6.49 -3.71 26.27
C LEU A 59 5.41 -4.69 26.72
N SER A 60 5.27 -4.94 28.02
CA SER A 60 4.26 -5.83 28.60
C SER A 60 3.12 -5.07 29.29
N GLN A 61 3.16 -3.73 29.29
CA GLN A 61 2.09 -2.93 29.89
C GLN A 61 0.79 -3.05 29.10
N GLU A 62 -0.30 -3.31 29.82
CA GLU A 62 -1.63 -3.30 29.22
C GLU A 62 -2.10 -1.87 28.94
N CYS A 63 -2.83 -1.66 27.85
CA CYS A 63 -3.54 -0.43 27.56
C CYS A 63 -4.96 -0.68 27.04
N LEU A 64 -5.78 0.36 27.11
CA LEU A 64 -7.07 0.42 26.43
C LEU A 64 -6.89 1.16 25.12
N TYR A 65 -7.41 0.60 24.04
CA TYR A 65 -7.32 1.18 22.71
C TYR A 65 -8.54 0.87 21.85
N HIS A 66 -8.64 1.57 20.72
CA HIS A 66 -9.65 1.29 19.70
C HIS A 66 -9.05 0.45 18.56
N PRO A 67 -9.51 -0.81 18.34
CA PRO A 67 -9.02 -1.64 17.23
C PRO A 67 -9.61 -1.19 15.87
N GLY A 68 -10.66 -0.39 15.88
CA GLY A 68 -11.26 0.19 14.68
C GLY A 68 -10.49 1.39 14.14
N ALA A 69 -10.73 1.73 12.88
CA ALA A 69 -10.21 2.93 12.23
C ALA A 69 -11.00 4.19 12.66
N PRO A 70 -10.39 5.39 12.61
CA PRO A 70 -11.13 6.64 12.73
C PRO A 70 -12.08 6.78 11.52
N VAL A 71 -13.30 7.26 11.76
CA VAL A 71 -14.30 7.52 10.72
C VAL A 71 -14.73 8.97 10.81
N PHE A 72 -14.59 9.70 9.71
CA PHE A 72 -15.01 11.09 9.55
C PHE A 72 -16.05 11.16 8.43
N HIS A 73 -17.33 11.24 8.80
CA HIS A 73 -18.43 11.22 7.84
C HIS A 73 -19.51 12.20 8.27
N GLU A 74 -19.99 13.04 7.35
CA GLU A 74 -21.05 14.03 7.60
C GLU A 74 -20.77 14.92 8.82
N GLY A 75 -19.51 15.32 9.03
CA GLY A 75 -19.09 16.14 10.18
C GLY A 75 -18.94 15.39 11.51
N TYR A 76 -19.41 14.14 11.61
CA TYR A 76 -19.21 13.28 12.76
C TYR A 76 -17.85 12.58 12.73
N LYS A 77 -17.33 12.31 13.93
CA LYS A 77 -16.06 11.65 14.21
C LYS A 77 -16.29 10.53 15.21
N TYR A 78 -15.88 9.31 14.87
CA TYR A 78 -16.01 8.15 15.73
C TYR A 78 -15.02 7.05 15.35
N TRP A 79 -14.85 6.05 16.21
CA TRP A 79 -14.09 4.86 15.89
C TRP A 79 -15.00 3.78 15.30
N SER A 80 -14.59 3.09 14.25
CA SER A 80 -15.43 2.07 13.60
C SER A 80 -15.86 0.92 14.52
N CYS A 81 -15.08 0.65 15.58
CA CYS A 81 -15.40 -0.29 16.66
C CYS A 81 -16.40 0.25 17.71
N CYS A 82 -16.69 1.57 17.71
CA CYS A 82 -17.50 2.28 18.69
C CYS A 82 -18.51 3.23 18.01
N LYS A 83 -19.23 2.77 16.98
CA LYS A 83 -20.15 3.60 16.17
C LYS A 83 -21.21 4.38 16.96
N LYS A 84 -21.57 3.92 18.17
CA LYS A 84 -22.52 4.60 19.06
C LYS A 84 -21.95 5.86 19.72
N LYS A 85 -20.62 5.93 19.88
CA LYS A 85 -19.92 7.06 20.50
C LYS A 85 -19.35 7.94 19.38
N LYS A 86 -20.07 9.02 19.06
CA LYS A 86 -19.74 9.97 17.99
C LYS A 86 -19.77 11.39 18.51
N THR A 87 -18.93 12.24 17.95
CA THR A 87 -18.88 13.69 18.26
C THR A 87 -18.61 14.47 16.98
N THR A 88 -18.93 15.76 16.98
CA THR A 88 -18.50 16.69 15.93
C THR A 88 -17.17 17.36 16.26
N ASP A 89 -16.73 17.33 17.52
CA ASP A 89 -15.49 17.95 18.00
C ASP A 89 -14.28 17.00 17.85
N PHE A 90 -13.16 17.53 17.35
CA PHE A 90 -11.97 16.70 17.11
C PHE A 90 -11.21 16.37 18.40
N SER A 91 -11.13 17.30 19.34
CA SER A 91 -10.45 17.10 20.61
C SER A 91 -11.18 16.08 21.48
N GLU A 92 -12.51 16.12 21.48
CA GLU A 92 -13.35 15.14 22.15
C GLU A 92 -13.16 13.75 21.52
N PHE A 93 -13.13 13.65 20.18
CA PHE A 93 -12.88 12.38 19.48
C PHE A 93 -11.54 11.74 19.89
N LEU A 94 -10.46 12.52 19.95
CA LEU A 94 -9.15 12.03 20.40
C LEU A 94 -9.14 11.60 21.87
N SER A 95 -10.02 12.17 22.70
CA SER A 95 -10.15 11.83 24.12
C SER A 95 -10.95 10.55 24.39
N PHE A 96 -11.56 9.95 23.36
CA PHE A 96 -12.35 8.72 23.53
C PHE A 96 -11.48 7.59 24.07
N THR A 97 -11.82 7.10 25.26
CA THR A 97 -11.19 5.92 25.85
C THR A 97 -11.42 4.68 25.00
N GLY A 98 -10.34 3.95 24.75
CA GLY A 98 -10.36 2.68 24.03
C GLY A 98 -11.36 1.66 24.57
N CYS A 99 -11.90 0.84 23.66
CA CYS A 99 -12.89 -0.20 23.97
C CYS A 99 -12.32 -1.61 24.08
N THR A 100 -11.02 -1.79 23.81
CA THR A 100 -10.35 -3.09 23.82
C THR A 100 -9.10 -3.02 24.69
N ARG A 101 -8.87 -4.06 25.49
CA ARG A 101 -7.66 -4.23 26.29
C ARG A 101 -6.63 -5.04 25.50
N GLY A 102 -5.39 -4.62 25.54
CA GLY A 102 -4.26 -5.37 24.96
C GLY A 102 -2.94 -4.79 25.44
N THR A 103 -1.84 -5.18 24.82
CA THR A 103 -0.49 -4.77 25.23
C THR A 103 -0.01 -3.55 24.45
N CYS A 104 0.73 -2.66 25.08
CA CYS A 104 1.33 -1.50 24.44
C CYS A 104 2.29 -1.91 23.31
N VAL A 105 2.11 -1.28 22.15
CA VAL A 105 2.98 -1.44 20.97
C VAL A 105 3.78 -0.16 20.76
N PHE A 106 5.09 -0.26 20.61
CA PHE A 106 5.98 0.90 20.36
C PHE A 106 6.79 0.79 19.07
N THR A 107 6.77 -0.37 18.42
CA THR A 107 7.40 -0.62 17.13
C THR A 107 6.34 -0.67 16.02
N ASP A 108 6.73 -0.39 14.77
CA ASP A 108 5.81 -0.67 13.66
C ASP A 108 5.70 -2.18 13.50
N ASP A 109 4.49 -2.67 13.22
CA ASP A 109 4.30 -4.05 12.80
C ASP A 109 4.97 -4.23 11.42
N PRO A 110 6.05 -5.02 11.32
CA PRO A 110 6.77 -5.21 10.07
C PRO A 110 5.96 -5.98 9.01
N THR A 111 4.84 -6.59 9.41
CA THR A 111 3.93 -7.33 8.54
C THR A 111 2.77 -6.47 8.02
N LYS A 112 2.52 -5.31 8.65
CA LYS A 112 1.42 -4.43 8.27
C LYS A 112 1.73 -3.67 6.99
N LYS A 113 1.01 -4.00 5.91
CA LYS A 113 1.09 -3.29 4.64
C LYS A 113 0.59 -1.85 4.79
N LYS A 114 1.28 -0.90 4.15
CA LYS A 114 1.02 0.54 4.14
C LYS A 114 0.59 0.93 2.73
N LYS A 115 -0.57 1.59 2.56
CA LYS A 115 -0.96 2.17 1.27
C LYS A 115 -0.02 3.34 0.96
N ALA A 116 0.51 3.37 -0.26
CA ALA A 116 1.44 4.40 -0.73
C ALA A 116 0.84 5.16 -1.91
N LEU A 117 1.09 6.48 -1.95
CA LEU A 117 0.77 7.31 -3.11
C LEU A 117 1.91 7.20 -4.13
N CYS A 118 1.79 6.29 -5.09
CA CYS A 118 2.76 6.20 -6.18
C CYS A 118 2.50 7.27 -7.23
N ARG A 119 3.56 7.98 -7.64
CA ARG A 119 3.54 8.71 -8.90
C ARG A 119 3.44 7.69 -10.04
N TYR A 120 2.61 7.98 -11.02
CA TYR A 120 2.62 7.31 -12.31
C TYR A 120 2.39 8.31 -13.43
N ASP A 121 2.87 8.00 -14.62
CA ASP A 121 2.59 8.73 -15.85
C ASP A 121 2.50 7.75 -17.02
N PHE A 122 1.94 8.19 -18.14
CA PHE A 122 1.84 7.37 -19.34
C PHE A 122 2.33 8.13 -20.57
N PHE A 123 2.84 7.38 -21.53
CA PHE A 123 3.13 7.88 -22.86
C PHE A 123 2.63 6.88 -23.90
N GLN A 124 2.53 7.33 -25.15
CA GLN A 124 2.08 6.50 -26.26
C GLN A 124 3.01 6.62 -27.45
N GLN A 125 3.23 5.50 -28.16
CA GLN A 125 4.00 5.44 -29.39
C GLN A 125 3.31 4.46 -30.36
N GLY A 126 2.75 5.01 -31.45
CA GLY A 126 1.97 4.23 -32.41
C GLY A 126 0.82 3.46 -31.72
N PRO A 127 0.74 2.13 -31.89
CA PRO A 127 -0.32 1.31 -31.29
C PRO A 127 -0.08 0.93 -29.83
N GLN A 128 0.92 1.52 -29.15
CA GLN A 128 1.28 1.18 -27.79
C GLN A 128 1.03 2.35 -26.84
N VAL A 129 0.49 2.05 -25.67
CA VAL A 129 0.50 2.93 -24.49
C VAL A 129 1.36 2.26 -23.43
N THR A 130 2.26 3.01 -22.80
CA THR A 130 3.07 2.53 -21.68
C THR A 130 2.74 3.36 -20.44
N LEU A 131 2.22 2.72 -19.41
CA LEU A 131 2.00 3.30 -18.08
C LEU A 131 3.21 2.96 -17.20
N SER A 132 3.92 3.99 -16.73
CA SER A 132 5.05 3.87 -15.80
C SER A 132 4.60 4.19 -14.38
N ILE A 133 4.68 3.20 -13.48
CA ILE A 133 4.37 3.35 -12.05
C ILE A 133 5.69 3.31 -11.27
N TYR A 134 6.00 4.39 -10.55
CA TYR A 134 7.29 4.52 -9.85
C TYR A 134 7.24 3.82 -8.48
N ALA A 135 7.64 2.55 -8.49
CA ALA A 135 7.78 1.71 -7.31
C ALA A 135 9.11 0.94 -7.39
N LYS A 136 9.92 1.00 -6.32
CA LYS A 136 11.23 0.32 -6.21
C LYS A 136 11.12 -0.92 -5.35
N LYS A 137 11.97 -1.92 -5.59
CA LYS A 137 12.01 -3.18 -4.82
C LYS A 137 10.62 -3.84 -4.79
N VAL A 138 10.02 -3.96 -5.97
CA VAL A 138 8.72 -4.61 -6.14
C VAL A 138 8.87 -6.10 -5.85
N HIS A 139 7.96 -6.68 -5.08
CA HIS A 139 7.90 -8.11 -4.79
C HIS A 139 6.94 -8.79 -5.78
N PRO A 140 7.43 -9.40 -6.88
CA PRO A 140 6.57 -9.81 -8.00
C PRO A 140 5.51 -10.83 -7.61
N GLU A 141 5.85 -11.77 -6.72
CA GLU A 141 4.97 -12.83 -6.22
C GLU A 141 3.81 -12.30 -5.35
N GLN A 142 3.91 -11.05 -4.88
CA GLN A 142 2.89 -10.38 -4.08
C GLN A 142 2.13 -9.31 -4.88
N CYS A 143 2.36 -9.25 -6.19
CA CYS A 143 1.69 -8.32 -7.09
C CYS A 143 0.65 -9.06 -7.93
N GLU A 144 -0.39 -8.33 -8.32
CA GLU A 144 -1.44 -8.83 -9.19
C GLU A 144 -1.67 -7.84 -10.33
N PHE A 145 -1.77 -8.35 -11.55
CA PHE A 145 -2.00 -7.54 -12.75
C PHE A 145 -3.04 -8.25 -13.62
N GLN A 146 -4.18 -7.61 -13.80
CA GLN A 146 -5.28 -8.13 -14.58
C GLN A 146 -5.74 -7.11 -15.62
N ILE A 147 -6.15 -7.60 -16.79
CA ILE A 147 -6.61 -6.74 -17.87
C ILE A 147 -7.76 -7.37 -18.64
N SER A 148 -8.66 -6.54 -19.15
CA SER A 148 -9.63 -6.89 -20.17
C SER A 148 -9.52 -5.91 -21.35
N ALA A 149 -10.37 -6.05 -22.36
CA ALA A 149 -10.33 -5.16 -23.52
C ALA A 149 -10.52 -3.67 -23.16
N THR A 150 -11.08 -3.32 -22.00
CA THR A 150 -11.37 -1.92 -21.60
C THR A 150 -11.07 -1.63 -20.13
N ARG A 151 -10.47 -2.54 -19.36
CA ARG A 151 -10.21 -2.33 -17.92
C ARG A 151 -8.84 -2.86 -17.53
N LEU A 152 -8.10 -2.09 -16.73
CA LEU A 152 -6.84 -2.49 -16.11
C LEU A 152 -7.02 -2.47 -14.60
N LYS A 153 -6.69 -3.58 -13.93
CA LYS A 153 -6.66 -3.66 -12.47
C LYS A 153 -5.29 -4.17 -12.02
N LEU A 154 -4.67 -3.47 -11.08
CA LEU A 154 -3.37 -3.86 -10.55
C LEU A 154 -3.27 -3.64 -9.05
N PHE A 155 -2.41 -4.43 -8.44
CA PHE A 155 -1.99 -4.34 -7.05
C PHE A 155 -0.49 -4.62 -6.99
N ILE A 156 0.27 -3.70 -6.40
CA ILE A 156 1.74 -3.74 -6.33
C ILE A 156 2.16 -3.73 -4.87
N CYS A 157 2.91 -4.75 -4.45
CA CYS A 157 3.66 -4.73 -3.20
C CYS A 157 5.11 -4.37 -3.46
N PHE A 158 5.63 -3.37 -2.74
CA PHE A 158 7.00 -2.88 -2.95
C PHE A 158 7.61 -2.36 -1.66
N ASP A 159 8.94 -2.33 -1.61
CA ASP A 159 9.69 -1.92 -0.41
C ASP A 159 9.14 -2.58 0.86
N PHE A 160 8.86 -3.88 0.73
CA PHE A 160 8.34 -4.81 1.73
C PHE A 160 6.93 -4.58 2.26
N VAL A 161 6.61 -3.36 2.68
CA VAL A 161 5.34 -3.04 3.34
C VAL A 161 4.46 -2.15 2.48
N ASN A 162 5.01 -1.43 1.50
CA ASN A 162 4.22 -0.50 0.72
C ASN A 162 3.36 -1.21 -0.30
N THR A 163 2.15 -0.70 -0.48
CA THR A 163 1.17 -1.19 -1.44
C THR A 163 0.64 -0.05 -2.29
N PHE A 164 0.43 -0.33 -3.56
CA PHE A 164 -0.23 0.59 -4.48
C PHE A 164 -1.20 -0.20 -5.34
N ALA A 165 -2.42 0.29 -5.49
CA ALA A 165 -3.43 -0.34 -6.29
C ALA A 165 -3.97 0.68 -7.30
N LEU A 166 -4.41 0.19 -8.46
CA LEU A 166 -5.04 1.01 -9.48
C LEU A 166 -6.09 0.19 -10.21
N ASP A 167 -7.27 0.78 -10.42
CA ASP A 167 -8.38 0.16 -11.15
C ASP A 167 -8.94 1.19 -12.12
N LEU A 168 -8.72 0.97 -13.41
CA LEU A 168 -9.03 1.93 -14.47
C LEU A 168 -9.97 1.32 -15.49
N GLU A 169 -11.02 2.06 -15.84
CA GLU A 169 -11.66 1.93 -17.15
C GLU A 169 -10.81 2.68 -18.19
N LEU A 170 -10.25 1.96 -19.14
CA LEU A 170 -9.29 2.46 -20.11
C LEU A 170 -9.96 3.41 -21.13
N ALA A 171 -9.23 4.46 -21.54
CA ALA A 171 -9.72 5.43 -22.52
C ALA A 171 -10.01 4.84 -23.92
N GLY A 172 -9.46 3.67 -24.22
CA GLY A 172 -9.71 2.96 -25.45
C GLY A 172 -9.55 1.45 -25.31
N ARG A 173 -9.94 0.73 -26.36
CA ARG A 173 -9.82 -0.72 -26.37
C ARG A 173 -8.35 -1.15 -26.48
N VAL A 174 -8.01 -2.24 -25.81
CA VAL A 174 -6.71 -2.91 -25.89
C VAL A 174 -6.87 -4.37 -26.30
N ARG A 175 -5.76 -5.02 -26.66
CA ARG A 175 -5.68 -6.46 -26.94
C ARG A 175 -5.03 -7.16 -25.74
N PRO A 176 -5.80 -7.78 -24.83
CA PRO A 176 -5.28 -8.36 -23.58
C PRO A 176 -4.07 -9.27 -23.78
N ASN A 177 -4.10 -10.13 -24.80
CA ASN A 177 -3.06 -11.12 -25.08
C ASN A 177 -1.74 -10.51 -25.60
N GLU A 178 -1.75 -9.25 -26.04
CA GLU A 178 -0.56 -8.51 -26.48
C GLU A 178 -0.08 -7.51 -25.43
N CYS A 179 -0.76 -7.42 -24.28
CA CYS A 179 -0.37 -6.56 -23.17
C CYS A 179 0.56 -7.32 -22.22
N LYS A 180 1.47 -6.60 -21.56
CA LYS A 180 2.45 -7.22 -20.64
C LYS A 180 2.86 -6.25 -19.53
N VAL A 181 3.49 -6.80 -18.50
CA VAL A 181 4.07 -6.06 -17.38
C VAL A 181 5.57 -6.25 -17.36
N GLU A 182 6.31 -5.15 -17.22
CA GLU A 182 7.77 -5.15 -17.06
C GLU A 182 8.16 -4.50 -15.73
N ILE A 183 8.63 -5.30 -14.79
CA ILE A 183 9.15 -4.82 -13.51
C ILE A 183 10.62 -4.47 -13.71
N LEU A 184 10.91 -3.17 -13.64
CA LEU A 184 12.25 -2.59 -13.75
C LEU A 184 12.74 -2.16 -12.36
N GLY A 185 14.02 -1.78 -12.25
CA GLY A 185 14.60 -1.33 -10.98
C GLY A 185 13.85 -0.13 -10.35
N PRO A 186 13.58 0.95 -11.10
CA PRO A 186 12.93 2.14 -10.55
C PRO A 186 11.40 2.19 -10.69
N LYS A 187 10.81 1.30 -11.49
CA LYS A 187 9.40 1.39 -11.89
C LYS A 187 8.83 0.06 -12.39
N VAL A 188 7.51 -0.03 -12.42
CA VAL A 188 6.74 -1.05 -13.14
C VAL A 188 6.17 -0.40 -14.40
N GLU A 189 6.37 -1.02 -15.56
CA GLU A 189 5.77 -0.59 -16.81
C GLU A 189 4.63 -1.53 -17.20
N ILE A 190 3.43 -0.98 -17.38
CA ILE A 190 2.30 -1.68 -17.98
C ILE A 190 2.27 -1.31 -19.46
N VAL A 191 2.57 -2.28 -20.32
CA VAL A 191 2.59 -2.11 -21.77
C VAL A 191 1.26 -2.56 -22.33
N LEU A 192 0.49 -1.60 -22.82
CA LEU A 192 -0.84 -1.78 -23.37
C LEU A 192 -0.80 -1.73 -24.89
N LYS A 193 -1.28 -2.77 -25.55
CA LYS A 193 -1.44 -2.78 -27.01
C LYS A 193 -2.84 -2.31 -27.37
N LYS A 194 -2.96 -1.16 -28.04
CA LYS A 194 -4.24 -0.63 -28.51
C LYS A 194 -4.91 -1.62 -29.47
N GLY A 195 -6.21 -1.77 -29.30
CA GLY A 195 -7.07 -2.53 -30.21
C GLY A 195 -7.28 -1.80 -31.53
N ASP A 196 -7.20 -0.47 -31.51
CA ASP A 196 -7.42 0.45 -32.61
C ASP A 196 -6.24 1.43 -32.81
N GLY A 197 -6.38 2.34 -33.77
CA GLY A 197 -5.41 3.40 -34.06
C GLY A 197 -5.63 4.69 -33.26
N SER A 198 -6.47 4.66 -32.22
CA SER A 198 -6.91 5.87 -31.52
C SER A 198 -5.80 6.50 -30.70
N ALA A 199 -5.68 7.83 -30.72
CA ALA A 199 -4.79 8.57 -29.83
C ALA A 199 -5.46 8.76 -28.46
N TRP A 200 -4.74 8.48 -27.38
CA TRP A 200 -5.26 8.61 -26.02
C TRP A 200 -4.79 9.96 -25.44
N THR A 201 -5.71 10.84 -25.08
CA THR A 201 -5.40 12.11 -24.38
C THR A 201 -5.30 11.92 -22.87
N GLU A 202 -5.87 10.84 -22.37
CA GLU A 202 -5.87 10.40 -20.97
C GLU A 202 -5.73 8.88 -20.91
N LEU A 203 -5.42 8.34 -19.73
CA LEU A 203 -5.27 6.90 -19.55
C LEU A 203 -6.62 6.17 -19.40
N GLY A 204 -7.59 6.86 -18.81
CA GLY A 204 -8.88 6.31 -18.44
C GLY A 204 -9.43 6.90 -17.14
N ASN A 205 -10.57 6.38 -16.70
CA ASN A 205 -11.26 6.80 -15.49
C ASN A 205 -10.93 5.86 -14.33
N SER A 206 -10.63 6.43 -13.16
CA SER A 206 -10.46 5.64 -11.93
C SER A 206 -11.81 5.04 -11.50
N LEU A 207 -11.81 3.74 -11.24
CA LEU A 207 -12.92 2.99 -10.64
C LEU A 207 -12.74 2.79 -9.13
N MET A 208 -11.65 3.32 -8.55
CA MET A 208 -11.38 3.25 -7.12
C MET A 208 -12.21 4.26 -6.34
N THR A 209 -12.73 3.84 -5.19
CA THR A 209 -13.41 4.72 -4.23
C THR A 209 -12.44 5.23 -3.16
N GLU A 210 -12.82 6.25 -2.39
CA GLU A 210 -11.97 6.83 -1.33
C GLU A 210 -11.55 5.81 -0.25
N ASP A 211 -12.23 4.65 -0.19
CA ASP A 211 -11.99 3.58 0.77
C ASP A 211 -11.03 2.46 0.24
N ASP A 212 -10.77 2.40 -1.07
CA ASP A 212 -9.93 1.38 -1.74
C ASP A 212 -8.42 1.61 -1.61
#